data_AF-A0A833YBL8-F1
#
_entry.id   AF-A0A833YBL8-F1
#
_cell.length_a   1.000
_cell.length_b   1.000
_cell.length_c   1.000
_cell.angle_alpha   90.00
_cell.angle_beta   90.00
_cell.angle_gamma   90.00
#
_symmetry.space_group_name_H-M   'P 1'
#
loop_
_entity.id
_entity.type
_entity.pdbx_description
1 polymer ?
#
loop_
_entity_poly.entity_id
_entity_poly.type
_entity_poly.pdbx_seq_one_letter_code
_entity_poly.pdbx_strand_id
1 'polypeptide(L)'
;MPAHNLLWRECEKSSDNVAARLAVIPLVQEARGLDAGPRLVQKLTGFGDHRTSNIVARIADEEVAHVAVGVFWFISVCQKMGRMPCSTFKELLNEYNVELKGPFNYSARDEAGLPRDWYDTSFSEKLVKNGKQNKNDKLSMVYERLASIISMESENSSLNRPPG
;
A
#
# COMPACT_ATOMS: atom_id res chain seq x y z
N MET A 1 11.57 23.16 -1.23
CA MET A 1 11.97 22.22 -0.17
C MET A 1 12.53 20.97 -0.83
N PRO A 2 13.66 20.43 -0.37
CA PRO A 2 14.16 19.20 -0.95
C PRO A 2 13.26 18.02 -0.53
N ALA A 3 12.68 17.31 -1.50
CA ALA A 3 11.80 16.16 -1.25
C ALA A 3 12.46 15.05 -0.42
N HIS A 4 13.79 14.96 -0.45
CA HIS A 4 14.56 13.98 0.33
C HIS A 4 14.45 14.18 1.85
N ASN A 5 14.21 15.40 2.34
CA ASN A 5 14.13 15.65 3.78
C ASN A 5 12.92 14.98 4.44
N LEU A 6 11.84 14.71 3.68
CA LEU A 6 10.67 14.08 4.25
C LEU A 6 10.88 12.59 4.46
N LEU A 7 11.42 11.89 3.45
CA LEU A 7 11.71 10.45 3.54
C LEU A 7 12.64 10.16 4.72
N TRP A 8 13.79 10.87 4.78
CA TRP A 8 14.75 10.67 5.85
C TRP A 8 14.19 10.98 7.24
N ARG A 9 13.33 12.00 7.36
CA ARG A 9 12.69 12.35 8.63
C ARG A 9 11.69 11.28 9.08
N GLU A 10 10.84 10.79 8.19
CA GLU A 10 9.90 9.72 8.56
C GLU A 10 10.64 8.41 8.85
N CYS A 11 11.78 8.19 8.17
CA CYS A 11 12.70 7.13 8.51
C CYS A 11 13.35 7.32 9.88
N GLU A 12 13.78 8.50 10.26
CA GLU A 12 14.38 8.73 11.58
C GLU A 12 13.36 8.52 12.70
N LYS A 13 12.17 9.10 12.55
CA LYS A 13 11.08 9.02 13.54
C LYS A 13 10.62 7.60 13.84
N SER A 14 10.58 6.72 12.83
CA SER A 14 10.09 5.34 12.96
C SER A 14 11.22 4.31 13.08
N SER A 15 12.40 4.72 13.52
CA SER A 15 13.60 3.85 13.61
C SER A 15 13.51 2.77 14.69
N ASP A 16 12.71 3.00 15.71
CA ASP A 16 12.53 2.12 16.87
C ASP A 16 11.30 1.21 16.77
N ASN A 17 10.45 1.40 15.76
CA ASN A 17 9.18 0.67 15.61
C ASN A 17 8.99 0.16 14.17
N VAL A 18 9.14 -1.15 13.99
CA VAL A 18 9.00 -1.80 12.68
C VAL A 18 7.60 -1.67 12.08
N ALA A 19 6.55 -1.73 12.91
CA ALA A 19 5.16 -1.57 12.42
C ALA A 19 4.94 -0.14 11.94
N ALA A 20 5.43 0.85 12.70
CA ALA A 20 5.41 2.25 12.29
C ALA A 20 6.18 2.47 10.98
N ARG A 21 7.39 1.91 10.86
CA ARG A 21 8.20 2.00 9.64
C ARG A 21 7.44 1.52 8.41
N LEU A 22 6.83 0.35 8.51
CA LEU A 22 6.03 -0.25 7.44
C LEU A 22 4.78 0.60 7.15
N ALA A 23 4.14 1.17 8.16
CA ALA A 23 3.00 2.06 7.91
C ALA A 23 3.42 3.34 7.17
N VAL A 24 4.45 4.06 7.65
CA VAL A 24 4.74 5.42 7.17
C VAL A 24 5.54 5.46 5.87
N ILE A 25 6.39 4.45 5.60
CA ILE A 25 7.23 4.42 4.40
C ILE A 25 6.50 3.72 3.25
N PRO A 26 6.34 2.39 3.23
CA PRO A 26 5.75 1.77 2.05
C PRO A 26 4.25 2.02 1.92
N LEU A 27 3.48 2.01 3.02
CA LEU A 27 2.02 2.18 2.90
C LEU A 27 1.56 3.63 2.74
N VAL A 28 2.41 4.62 3.06
CA VAL A 28 2.10 6.04 2.86
C VAL A 28 3.00 6.71 1.84
N GLN A 29 4.32 6.69 2.03
CA GLN A 29 5.23 7.46 1.20
C GLN A 29 5.37 6.87 -0.21
N GLU A 30 5.54 5.56 -0.35
CA GLU A 30 5.59 4.88 -1.65
C GLU A 30 4.20 4.86 -2.31
N ALA A 31 3.14 4.65 -1.53
CA ALA A 31 1.77 4.74 -2.01
C ALA A 31 1.39 6.13 -2.57
N ARG A 32 2.03 7.21 -2.11
CA ARG A 32 1.91 8.54 -2.72
C ARG A 32 2.57 8.61 -4.10
N GLY A 33 3.60 7.80 -4.35
CA GLY A 33 4.20 7.60 -5.66
C GLY A 33 3.20 7.06 -6.67
N LEU A 34 2.36 6.09 -6.28
CA LEU A 34 1.25 5.58 -7.10
C LEU A 34 0.25 6.66 -7.51
N ASP A 35 0.02 7.63 -6.63
CA ASP A 35 -0.92 8.73 -6.86
C ASP A 35 -0.30 9.81 -7.74
N ALA A 36 0.93 10.23 -7.43
CA ALA A 36 1.57 11.42 -8.00
C ALA A 36 2.36 11.13 -9.28
N GLY A 37 2.93 9.93 -9.41
CA GLY A 37 3.77 9.51 -10.53
C GLY A 37 3.10 9.73 -11.89
N PRO A 38 1.92 9.14 -12.16
CA PRO A 38 1.22 9.30 -13.43
C PRO A 38 0.91 10.77 -13.78
N ARG A 39 0.58 11.59 -12.78
CA ARG A 39 0.33 13.04 -12.98
C ARG A 39 1.61 13.79 -13.36
N LEU A 40 2.73 13.44 -12.74
CA LEU A 40 4.02 14.03 -13.06
C LEU A 40 4.47 13.64 -14.47
N VAL A 41 4.28 12.37 -14.86
CA VAL A 41 4.53 11.89 -16.24
C VAL A 41 3.73 12.72 -17.24
N GLN A 42 2.41 12.86 -17.04
CA GLN A 42 1.56 13.64 -17.94
C GLN A 42 2.02 15.09 -18.07
N LYS A 43 2.41 15.72 -16.96
CA LYS A 43 2.89 17.09 -16.93
C LYS A 43 4.21 17.27 -17.70
N LEU A 44 5.16 16.36 -17.51
CA LEU A 44 6.47 16.40 -18.19
C LEU A 44 6.32 16.16 -19.70
N THR A 45 5.49 15.20 -20.09
CA THR A 45 5.15 14.96 -21.49
C THR A 45 4.51 16.19 -22.14
N GLY A 46 3.60 16.87 -21.44
CA GLY A 46 2.98 18.12 -21.91
C GLY A 46 3.96 19.29 -22.10
N PHE A 47 5.10 19.27 -21.41
CA PHE A 47 6.20 20.23 -21.62
C PHE A 47 7.22 19.79 -22.69
N GLY A 48 7.00 18.64 -23.33
CA GLY A 48 7.93 18.08 -24.32
C GLY A 48 9.16 17.39 -23.72
N ASP A 49 9.23 17.23 -22.38
CA ASP A 49 10.32 16.51 -21.73
C ASP A 49 10.03 15.00 -21.69
N HIS A 50 10.15 14.38 -22.87
CA HIS A 50 9.93 12.94 -23.05
C HIS A 50 10.97 12.08 -22.34
N ARG A 51 12.20 12.58 -22.18
CA ARG A 51 13.27 11.84 -21.50
C ARG A 51 12.98 11.70 -20.02
N THR A 52 12.68 12.81 -19.34
CA THR A 52 12.40 12.78 -17.90
C THR A 52 11.08 12.08 -17.61
N SER A 53 10.04 12.29 -18.43
CA SER A 53 8.77 11.57 -18.25
C SER A 53 8.93 10.05 -18.33
N ASN A 54 9.73 9.52 -19.26
CA ASN A 54 10.00 8.09 -19.34
C ASN A 54 10.72 7.55 -18.09
N ILE A 55 11.63 8.32 -17.50
CA ILE A 55 12.32 7.95 -16.26
C ILE A 55 11.32 7.93 -15.10
N VAL A 56 10.49 8.98 -14.96
CA VAL A 56 9.48 9.06 -13.91
C VAL A 56 8.43 7.96 -14.04
N ALA A 57 8.04 7.58 -15.27
CA ALA A 57 7.11 6.49 -15.49
C ALA A 57 7.64 5.17 -14.93
N ARG A 58 8.90 4.83 -15.24
CA ARG A 58 9.53 3.62 -14.69
C ARG A 58 9.59 3.62 -13.17
N ILE A 59 9.94 4.75 -12.55
CA ILE A 59 9.95 4.88 -11.09
C ILE A 59 8.54 4.67 -10.53
N ALA A 60 7.52 5.29 -11.13
CA ALA A 60 6.14 5.15 -10.68
C ALA A 60 5.62 3.70 -10.80
N ASP A 61 6.05 2.96 -11.82
CA ASP A 61 5.69 1.55 -12.00
C ASP A 61 6.31 0.66 -10.91
N GLU A 62 7.53 0.96 -10.46
CA GLU A 62 8.23 0.23 -9.39
C GLU A 62 7.53 0.37 -8.02
N GLU A 63 6.84 1.49 -7.76
CA GLU A 63 6.17 1.75 -6.49
C GLU A 63 5.05 0.74 -6.19
N VAL A 64 4.44 0.10 -7.20
CA VAL A 64 3.39 -0.91 -6.97
C VAL A 64 3.95 -2.10 -6.19
N ALA A 65 5.14 -2.57 -6.60
CA ALA A 65 5.80 -3.69 -5.95
C ALA A 65 6.26 -3.32 -4.53
N HIS A 66 6.77 -2.09 -4.33
CA HIS A 66 7.20 -1.65 -3.01
C HIS A 66 6.02 -1.58 -2.02
N VAL A 67 4.90 -0.99 -2.44
CA VAL A 67 3.67 -0.93 -1.64
C VAL A 67 3.15 -2.35 -1.34
N ALA A 68 3.12 -3.24 -2.33
CA ALA A 68 2.66 -4.62 -2.15
C ALA A 68 3.50 -5.40 -1.12
N VAL A 69 4.82 -5.30 -1.20
CA VAL A 69 5.74 -5.88 -0.22
C VAL A 69 5.50 -5.26 1.17
N GLY A 70 5.28 -3.94 1.23
CA GLY A 70 4.91 -3.25 2.45
C GLY A 70 3.62 -3.77 3.09
N VAL A 71 2.57 -3.99 2.29
CA VAL A 71 1.28 -4.52 2.74
C VAL A 71 1.48 -5.91 3.35
N PHE A 72 2.19 -6.78 2.63
CA PHE A 72 2.47 -8.15 3.10
C PHE A 72 3.17 -8.17 4.46
N TRP A 73 4.25 -7.41 4.61
CA TRP A 73 5.00 -7.37 5.86
C TRP A 73 4.24 -6.69 6.98
N PHE A 74 3.51 -5.61 6.69
CA PHE A 74 2.69 -4.92 7.69
C PHE A 74 1.62 -5.84 8.27
N ILE A 75 0.90 -6.60 7.41
CA ILE A 75 -0.07 -7.60 7.85
C ILE A 75 0.60 -8.67 8.70
N SER A 76 1.74 -9.20 8.24
CA SER A 76 2.50 -10.23 8.95
C SER A 76 2.95 -9.77 10.35
N VAL A 77 3.42 -8.53 10.47
CA VAL A 77 3.79 -7.92 11.75
C VAL A 77 2.57 -7.74 12.66
N CYS A 78 1.46 -7.22 12.13
CA CYS A 78 0.22 -7.06 12.90
C CYS A 78 -0.29 -8.41 13.45
N GLN A 79 -0.25 -9.47 12.62
CA GLN A 79 -0.62 -10.82 13.03
C GLN A 79 0.25 -11.33 14.18
N LYS A 80 1.58 -11.17 14.08
CA LYS A 80 2.52 -11.55 15.16
C LYS A 80 2.30 -10.76 16.45
N MET A 81 1.83 -9.52 16.35
CA MET A 81 1.46 -8.67 17.49
C MET A 81 0.05 -8.95 18.03
N GLY A 82 -0.73 -9.84 17.38
CA GLY A 82 -2.13 -10.08 17.74
C GLY A 82 -3.04 -8.88 17.51
N ARG A 83 -2.70 -8.00 16.56
CA ARG A 83 -3.44 -6.77 16.27
C ARG A 83 -4.11 -6.81 14.89
N MET A 84 -5.22 -6.07 14.77
CA MET A 84 -5.93 -5.92 13.49
C MET A 84 -5.21 -4.89 12.59
N PRO A 85 -4.82 -5.26 11.35
CA PRO A 85 -4.02 -4.37 10.49
C PRO A 85 -4.65 -3.00 10.23
N CYS A 86 -5.96 -2.94 9.91
CA CYS A 86 -6.62 -1.67 9.61
C CYS A 86 -6.62 -0.69 10.80
N SER A 87 -6.86 -1.18 12.03
CA SER A 87 -6.88 -0.29 13.20
C SER A 87 -5.48 0.13 13.58
N THR A 88 -4.52 -0.82 13.57
CA THR A 88 -3.11 -0.53 13.85
C THR A 88 -2.53 0.45 12.85
N PHE A 89 -2.87 0.35 11.57
CA PHE A 89 -2.44 1.32 10.56
C PHE A 89 -2.91 2.73 10.93
N LYS A 90 -4.20 2.91 11.24
CA LYS A 90 -4.78 4.21 11.61
C LYS A 90 -4.21 4.76 12.91
N GLU A 91 -4.00 3.90 13.91
CA GLU A 91 -3.34 4.24 15.18
C GLU A 91 -1.93 4.78 14.94
N LEU A 92 -1.13 4.06 14.14
CA LEU A 92 0.24 4.46 13.81
C LEU A 92 0.28 5.76 13.01
N LEU A 93 -0.63 5.98 12.06
CA LEU A 93 -0.69 7.26 11.35
C LEU A 93 -1.00 8.42 12.28
N ASN A 94 -1.88 8.22 13.26
CA ASN A 94 -2.17 9.23 14.27
C ASN A 94 -0.97 9.47 15.21
N GLU A 95 -0.36 8.41 15.73
CA GLU A 95 0.81 8.46 16.62
C GLU A 95 2.00 9.19 15.98
N TYR A 96 2.26 8.92 14.69
CA TYR A 96 3.37 9.52 13.95
C TYR A 96 2.99 10.82 13.21
N ASN A 97 1.77 11.34 13.41
CA ASN A 97 1.25 12.56 12.80
C ASN A 97 1.34 12.58 11.25
N VAL A 98 0.98 11.45 10.64
CA VAL A 98 1.01 11.26 9.19
C VAL A 98 -0.39 11.41 8.62
N GLU A 99 -0.59 12.44 7.80
CA GLU A 99 -1.86 12.67 7.10
C GLU A 99 -1.88 12.01 5.72
N LEU A 100 -3.03 11.43 5.38
CA LEU A 100 -3.33 10.93 4.05
C LEU A 100 -4.23 11.92 3.32
N LYS A 101 -3.76 12.41 2.17
CA LYS A 101 -4.52 13.31 1.31
C LYS A 101 -4.50 12.79 -0.12
N GLY A 102 -5.70 12.67 -0.68
CA GLY A 102 -5.88 12.36 -2.09
C GLY A 102 -5.54 13.56 -3.00
N PRO A 103 -5.83 13.45 -4.30
CA PRO A 103 -6.57 12.34 -4.93
C PRO A 103 -5.76 11.03 -4.97
N PHE A 104 -6.40 9.94 -4.57
CA PHE A 104 -5.81 8.60 -4.55
C PHE A 104 -5.99 7.89 -5.90
N ASN A 105 -4.96 7.18 -6.34
CA ASN A 105 -5.04 6.23 -7.45
C ASN A 105 -5.57 4.89 -6.91
N TYR A 106 -6.89 4.76 -6.86
CA TYR A 106 -7.54 3.56 -6.31
C TYR A 106 -7.13 2.29 -7.06
N SER A 107 -7.01 2.34 -8.40
CA SER A 107 -6.64 1.17 -9.20
C SER A 107 -5.24 0.65 -8.85
N ALA A 108 -4.25 1.55 -8.77
CA ALA A 108 -2.87 1.15 -8.44
C ALA A 108 -2.72 0.70 -6.98
N ARG A 109 -3.46 1.33 -6.06
CA ARG A 109 -3.47 0.91 -4.64
C ARG A 109 -4.16 -0.45 -4.46
N ASP A 110 -5.23 -0.72 -5.21
CA ASP A 110 -5.91 -2.02 -5.23
C ASP A 110 -5.00 -3.11 -5.83
N GLU A 111 -4.25 -2.80 -6.90
CA GLU A 111 -3.23 -3.69 -7.48
C GLU A 111 -2.10 -4.01 -6.48
N ALA A 112 -1.64 -3.01 -5.72
CA ALA A 112 -0.70 -3.21 -4.63
C ALA A 112 -1.30 -3.91 -3.39
N GLY A 113 -2.60 -4.23 -3.40
CA GLY A 113 -3.28 -4.91 -2.30
C GLY A 113 -3.57 -4.04 -1.08
N LEU A 114 -3.45 -2.71 -1.17
CA LEU A 114 -3.73 -1.79 -0.06
C LEU A 114 -5.24 -1.51 0.05
N PRO A 115 -5.93 -1.99 1.12
CA PRO A 115 -7.38 -1.88 1.19
C PRO A 115 -7.86 -0.43 1.35
N ARG A 116 -8.89 -0.05 0.58
CA ARG A 116 -9.40 1.33 0.53
C ARG A 116 -9.87 1.89 1.87
N ASP A 117 -10.44 1.06 2.73
CA ASP A 117 -10.92 1.47 4.06
C ASP A 117 -9.77 1.82 5.03
N TRP A 118 -8.52 1.50 4.70
CA TRP A 118 -7.36 1.91 5.49
C TRP A 118 -7.03 3.39 5.30
N TYR A 119 -7.17 3.92 4.08
CA TYR A 119 -6.66 5.24 3.71
C TYR A 119 -7.72 6.26 3.25
N ASP A 120 -8.92 5.81 2.88
CA ASP A 120 -10.01 6.70 2.44
C ASP A 120 -11.12 6.75 3.50
N THR A 121 -11.06 7.75 4.38
CA THR A 121 -12.07 7.96 5.44
C THR A 121 -13.47 8.17 4.86
N SER A 122 -13.58 8.84 3.70
CA SER A 122 -14.88 9.08 3.05
C SER A 122 -15.52 7.77 2.58
N PHE A 123 -14.70 6.78 2.19
CA PHE A 123 -15.17 5.44 1.86
C PHE A 123 -15.63 4.68 3.11
N SER A 124 -14.87 4.77 4.19
CA SER A 124 -15.24 4.19 5.49
C SER A 124 -16.59 4.72 6.00
N GLU A 125 -16.81 6.04 5.93
CA GLU A 125 -18.07 6.67 6.30
C GLU A 125 -19.25 6.22 5.43
N LYS A 126 -19.05 6.08 4.12
CA LYS A 126 -20.06 5.53 3.20
C LYS A 126 -20.39 4.07 3.52
N LEU A 127 -19.40 3.24 3.85
CA LEU A 127 -19.64 1.86 4.28
C LEU A 127 -20.46 1.77 5.57
N VAL A 128 -20.18 2.62 6.55
CA VAL A 128 -20.94 2.69 7.82
C VAL A 128 -22.37 3.19 7.57
N LYS A 129 -22.55 4.21 6.71
CA LYS A 129 -23.86 4.74 6.34
C LYS A 129 -24.70 3.73 5.53
N ASN A 130 -24.06 2.88 4.73
CA ASN A 130 -24.74 1.91 3.84
C ASN A 130 -24.89 0.50 4.44
N GLY A 131 -24.35 0.20 5.63
CA GLY A 131 -24.11 -1.19 6.01
C GLY A 131 -24.17 -1.51 7.50
N LYS A 132 -25.40 -1.68 8.01
CA LYS A 132 -25.69 -2.58 9.15
C LYS A 132 -25.72 -4.07 8.74
N GLN A 133 -25.38 -4.42 7.49
CA GLN A 133 -25.34 -5.80 6.96
C GLN A 133 -24.36 -5.93 5.78
N ASN A 134 -23.05 -6.15 5.98
CA ASN A 134 -22.12 -6.72 4.94
C ASN A 134 -20.63 -6.88 5.32
N LYS A 135 -20.23 -6.78 6.60
CA LYS A 135 -18.80 -6.81 6.96
C LYS A 135 -18.16 -8.20 6.91
N ASN A 136 -18.91 -9.26 7.21
CA ASN A 136 -18.35 -10.63 7.22
C ASN A 136 -18.10 -11.17 5.80
N ASP A 137 -18.99 -10.89 4.85
CA ASP A 137 -18.90 -11.45 3.49
C ASP A 137 -17.73 -10.87 2.69
N LYS A 138 -17.42 -9.57 2.85
CA LYS A 138 -16.28 -8.95 2.16
C LYS A 138 -14.93 -9.37 2.71
N LEU A 139 -14.80 -9.48 4.03
CA LEU A 139 -13.57 -9.99 4.66
C LEU A 139 -13.33 -11.45 4.24
N SER A 140 -14.38 -12.27 4.26
CA SER A 140 -14.33 -13.65 3.75
C SER A 140 -13.86 -13.70 2.29
N MET A 141 -14.40 -12.87 1.40
CA MET A 141 -14.02 -12.89 -0.02
C MET A 141 -12.56 -12.48 -0.28
N VAL A 142 -12.00 -11.57 0.52
CA VAL A 142 -10.57 -11.19 0.43
C VAL A 142 -9.68 -12.32 0.95
N TYR A 143 -10.05 -12.95 2.07
CA TYR A 143 -9.31 -14.10 2.60
C TYR A 143 -9.33 -15.29 1.63
N GLU A 144 -10.48 -15.57 1.01
CA GLU A 144 -10.61 -16.65 0.02
C GLU A 144 -9.73 -16.41 -1.23
N ARG A 145 -9.67 -15.16 -1.72
CA ARG A 145 -8.78 -14.81 -2.85
C ARG A 145 -7.30 -14.99 -2.50
N LEU A 146 -6.88 -14.54 -1.32
CA LEU A 146 -5.49 -14.71 -0.88
C LEU A 146 -5.14 -16.19 -0.67
N ALA A 147 -6.03 -16.98 -0.07
CA ALA A 147 -5.83 -18.42 0.11
C ALA A 147 -5.71 -19.17 -1.23
N SER A 148 -6.49 -18.76 -2.24
CA SER A 148 -6.43 -19.32 -3.59
C SER A 148 -5.10 -19.01 -4.27
N ILE A 149 -4.60 -17.77 -4.17
CA ILE A 149 -3.28 -17.38 -4.72
C ILE A 149 -2.15 -18.19 -4.06
N ILE A 150 -2.18 -18.34 -2.73
CA ILE A 150 -1.18 -19.10 -1.99
C ILE A 150 -1.19 -20.59 -2.37
N SER A 151 -2.37 -21.19 -2.56
CA SER A 151 -2.48 -22.59 -3.03
C SER A 151 -1.85 -22.75 -4.42
N MET A 152 -2.19 -21.87 -5.35
CA MET A 152 -1.64 -21.91 -6.72
C MET A 152 -0.11 -21.79 -6.73
N GLU A 153 0.48 -20.93 -5.91
CA GLU A 153 1.94 -20.80 -5.82
C GLU A 153 2.61 -22.03 -5.17
N SER A 154 1.96 -22.67 -4.21
CA SER A 154 2.48 -23.88 -3.55
C SER A 154 2.46 -25.10 -4.48
N GLU A 155 1.42 -25.25 -5.30
CA GLU A 155 1.31 -26.28 -6.33
C GLU A 155 2.36 -26.05 -7.43
N ASN A 156 2.54 -24.80 -7.87
CA ASN A 156 3.54 -24.46 -8.87
C ASN A 156 4.99 -24.67 -8.37
N SER A 157 5.24 -24.44 -7.07
CA SER A 157 6.52 -24.73 -6.42
C SER A 157 6.81 -26.24 -6.33
N SER A 158 5.77 -27.06 -6.15
CA SER A 158 5.91 -28.52 -6.11
C SER A 158 6.20 -29.15 -7.49
N LEU A 159 5.77 -28.51 -8.58
CA LEU A 159 6.01 -28.95 -9.96
C LEU A 159 7.45 -28.65 -10.45
N ASN A 160 8.14 -27.69 -9.82
CA ASN A 160 9.50 -27.27 -10.19
C ASN A 160 10.61 -27.93 -9.35
N ARG A 161 10.30 -28.99 -8.59
CA ARG A 161 11.31 -29.73 -7.82
C ARG A 161 12.09 -30.65 -8.77
N PRO A 162 13.44 -30.56 -8.85
CA PRO A 162 14.21 -31.44 -9.73
C PRO A 162 14.07 -32.89 -9.27
N PRO A 163 14.03 -33.87 -10.20
CA PRO A 163 13.96 -35.27 -9.83
C PRO A 163 15.20 -35.66 -9.01
N GLY A 164 14.96 -36.29 -7.85
CA GLY A 164 15.98 -36.87 -7.00
C GLY A 164 16.46 -38.22 -7.48
#